data_AF-A0A6V8PG54-F1
#
_entry.id   AF-A0A6V8PG54-F1
#
_cell.length_a   1.000
_cell.length_b   1.000
_cell.length_c   1.000
_cell.angle_alpha   90.00
_cell.angle_beta   90.00
_cell.angle_gamma   90.00
#
_symmetry.space_group_name_H-M   'P 1'
#
loop_
_entity.id
_entity.type
_entity.pdbx_description
1 polymer ?
#
loop_
_entity_poly.entity_id
_entity_poly.type
_entity_poly.pdbx_seq_one_letter_code
_entity_poly.pdbx_strand_id
1 'polypeptide(L)' 'MKLPKENVELFYKLYHPLLVYVNKKFNIVRGINSPEDFKKFPIEEINKLRDRLYKHPELINSFVV' A
#
# COMPACT_ATOMS: atom_id res chain seq x y z
N MET A 1 16.50 -10.67 -4.63
CA MET A 1 17.14 -10.45 -3.31
C MET A 1 16.13 -10.74 -2.23
N LYS A 2 16.46 -11.51 -1.18
CA LYS A 2 15.59 -11.70 -0.02
C LYS A 2 16.05 -10.71 1.08
N LEU A 3 15.12 -9.98 1.66
CA LEU A 3 15.41 -9.08 2.78
C LEU A 3 15.52 -9.86 4.10
N PRO A 4 16.37 -9.43 5.04
CA PRO A 4 16.32 -9.90 6.43
C PRO A 4 14.94 -9.70 7.03
N LYS A 5 14.56 -10.54 8.00
CA LYS A 5 13.23 -10.51 8.65
C LYS A 5 12.85 -9.10 9.14
N GLU A 6 13.77 -8.41 9.80
CA GLU A 6 13.57 -7.05 10.31
C GLU A 6 13.22 -6.06 9.20
N ASN A 7 13.91 -6.16 8.05
CA ASN A 7 13.65 -5.31 6.89
C ASN A 7 12.31 -5.66 6.22
N VAL A 8 11.91 -6.94 6.23
CA VAL A 8 10.59 -7.36 5.75
C VAL A 8 9.49 -6.77 6.63
N GLU A 9 9.64 -6.84 7.95
CA GLU A 9 8.68 -6.27 8.90
C GLU A 9 8.58 -4.74 8.75
N LEU A 10 9.72 -4.06 8.63
CA LEU A 10 9.76 -2.62 8.39
C LEU A 10 9.10 -2.27 7.06
N PHE A 11 9.38 -3.03 5.99
CA PHE A 11 8.76 -2.83 4.70
C PHE A 11 7.23 -2.87 4.81
N TYR A 12 6.64 -3.90 5.41
CA TYR A 12 5.18 -3.97 5.53
C TYR A 12 4.58 -2.90 6.46
N LYS A 13 5.31 -2.49 7.51
CA LYS A 13 4.90 -1.39 8.39
C LYS A 13 4.78 -0.06 7.64
N LEU A 14 5.59 0.17 6.60
CA LEU A 14 5.56 1.40 5.79
C LEU A 14 4.67 1.25 4.53
N TYR A 15 4.76 0.11 3.87
CA TYR A 15 4.13 -0.14 2.58
C TYR A 15 2.62 -0.23 2.66
N HIS A 16 2.07 -0.87 3.71
CA HIS A 16 0.61 -0.94 3.87
C HIS A 16 -0.02 0.44 4.10
N PRO A 17 0.48 1.30 5.01
CA PRO A 17 0.02 2.69 5.10
C PRO A 17 0.10 3.47 3.79
N LEU A 18 1.18 3.29 3.02
CA LEU A 18 1.32 3.91 1.69
C LEU A 18 0.21 3.45 0.73
N LEU A 19 -0.13 2.16 0.70
CA LEU A 19 -1.23 1.66 -0.13
C LEU A 19 -2.59 2.21 0.31
N VAL A 20 -2.80 2.41 1.61
CA VAL A 20 -4.01 3.09 2.13
C VAL A 20 -4.04 4.54 1.67
N TYR A 21 -2.91 5.25 1.72
CA TYR A 21 -2.80 6.63 1.23
C TYR A 21 -3.14 6.71 -0.27
N VAL A 22 -2.61 5.80 -1.08
CA VAL A 22 -2.94 5.67 -2.51
C VAL A 22 -4.45 5.44 -2.68
N ASN A 23 -5.04 4.53 -1.90
CA ASN A 23 -6.47 4.27 -1.97
C ASN A 23 -7.30 5.50 -1.63
N LYS A 24 -6.94 6.26 -0.58
CA LYS A 24 -7.64 7.49 -0.20
C LYS A 24 -7.57 8.56 -1.28
N LYS A 25 -6.43 8.69 -1.97
CA LYS A 25 -6.24 9.70 -3.02
C LYS A 25 -7.03 9.43 -4.29
N PHE A 26 -7.26 8.16 -4.63
CA PHE A 26 -7.89 7.76 -5.90
C PHE A 26 -9.22 7.02 -5.75
N ASN A 27 -9.64 6.71 -4.52
CA ASN A 27 -10.86 5.98 -4.17
C ASN A 27 -11.05 4.69 -4.99
N ILE A 28 -10.00 3.84 -5.02
CA ILE A 28 -9.91 2.68 -5.93
C ILE A 28 -10.75 1.51 -5.40
N VAL A 29 -10.56 1.15 -4.13
CA VAL A 29 -11.21 0.04 -3.46
C VAL A 29 -12.01 0.59 -2.28
N ARG A 30 -13.33 0.46 -2.34
CA ARG A 30 -14.20 0.90 -1.25
C ARG A 30 -14.03 -0.02 -0.03
N GLY A 31 -13.92 0.58 1.15
CA GLY A 31 -13.84 -0.15 2.42
C GLY A 31 -12.41 -0.42 2.93
N ILE A 32 -11.37 -0.03 2.20
CA ILE A 32 -9.98 -0.04 2.69
C ILE A 32 -9.65 1.35 3.25
N ASN A 33 -9.63 1.47 4.59
CA ASN A 33 -9.36 2.73 5.29
C ASN A 33 -8.11 2.65 6.18
N SER A 34 -7.69 1.43 6.54
CA SER A 34 -6.48 1.18 7.31
C SER A 34 -5.72 -0.07 6.83
N PRO A 35 -4.44 -0.24 7.20
CA PRO A 35 -3.64 -1.42 6.85
C PRO A 35 -4.29 -2.75 7.25
N GLU A 36 -5.05 -2.77 8.34
CA GLU A 36 -5.71 -3.96 8.88
C GLU A 36 -6.83 -4.45 7.97
N ASP A 37 -7.43 -3.56 7.17
CA ASP A 37 -8.49 -3.91 6.25
C ASP A 37 -7.99 -4.81 5.12
N PHE A 38 -6.71 -4.77 4.75
CA PHE A 38 -6.16 -5.60 3.68
C PHE A 38 -6.40 -7.09 3.87
N LYS A 39 -6.50 -7.58 5.12
CA LYS A 39 -6.80 -8.99 5.43
C LYS A 39 -8.20 -9.42 4.98
N LYS A 40 -9.11 -8.47 4.75
CA LYS A 40 -10.51 -8.71 4.37
C LYS A 40 -10.72 -8.74 2.86
N PHE A 41 -9.72 -8.33 2.08
CA PHE A 41 -9.83 -8.20 0.62
C PHE A 41 -8.97 -9.24 -0.09
N PRO A 42 -9.43 -9.72 -1.27
CA PRO A 42 -8.61 -10.57 -2.10
C PRO A 42 -7.39 -9.82 -2.63
N ILE A 43 -6.34 -10.56 -2.95
CA ILE A 43 -5.08 -10.00 -3.44
C ILE A 43 -5.26 -9.18 -4.73
N GLU A 44 -6.27 -9.50 -5.55
CA GLU A 44 -6.61 -8.80 -6.79
C GLU A 44 -7.01 -7.35 -6.54
N GLU A 45 -7.78 -7.07 -5.48
CA GLU A 45 -8.13 -5.70 -5.10
C GLU A 45 -6.91 -4.93 -4.61
N ILE A 46 -6.02 -5.59 -3.84
CA ILE A 46 -4.78 -4.99 -3.38
C ILE A 46 -3.86 -4.68 -4.57
N ASN A 47 -3.81 -5.54 -5.58
CA ASN A 47 -2.99 -5.33 -6.78
C ASN A 47 -3.40 -4.06 -7.55
N LYS A 48 -4.69 -3.69 -7.56
CA LYS A 48 -5.12 -2.40 -8.15
C LYS A 48 -4.45 -1.19 -7.49
N LEU A 49 -4.27 -1.24 -6.16
CA LEU A 49 -3.56 -0.18 -5.42
C LEU A 49 -2.07 -0.17 -5.77
N ARG A 50 -1.46 -1.36 -5.88
CA ARG A 50 -0.04 -1.51 -6.26
C ARG A 50 0.20 -0.98 -7.67
N ASP A 51 -0.64 -1.34 -8.62
CA ASP A 51 -0.55 -0.87 -10.00
C ASP A 51 -0.67 0.64 -10.08
N ARG A 52 -1.55 1.24 -9.27
CA ARG A 52 -1.67 2.70 -9.20
C ARG A 52 -0.40 3.33 -8.64
N LEU A 53 0.13 2.79 -7.54
CA LEU A 53 1.37 3.27 -6.94
C LEU A 53 2.55 3.19 -7.92
N TYR A 54 2.69 2.09 -8.65
CA TYR A 54 3.80 1.90 -9.60
C TYR A 54 3.69 2.79 -10.83
N LYS A 55 2.47 3.15 -11.26
CA LYS A 55 2.24 4.16 -12.30
C LYS A 55 2.50 5.59 -11.81
N HIS A 56 2.50 5.81 -10.50
CA HIS A 56 2.63 7.12 -9.85
C HIS A 56 3.63 7.08 -8.69
N PRO A 57 4.93 6.83 -8.96
CA PRO A 57 5.94 6.72 -7.91
C PRO A 57 6.11 8.01 -7.08
N GLU A 58 5.71 9.17 -7.60
CA GLU A 58 5.67 10.45 -6.88
C GLU A 58 4.80 10.41 -5.61
N LEU A 59 3.89 9.44 -5.50
CA LEU A 59 3.07 9.24 -4.31
C LEU A 59 3.88 8.77 -3.10
N ILE A 60 5.02 8.12 -3.31
CA ILE A 60 5.94 7.74 -2.23
C ILE A 60 6.46 9.01 -1.57
N ASN A 61 6.96 9.95 -2.37
CA ASN A 61 7.43 11.24 -1.87
C ASN A 61 6.30 12.01 -1.20
N SER A 62 5.10 12.01 -1.79
CA SER A 62 3.92 12.68 -1.21
C SER A 62 3.45 12.09 0.13
N PHE A 63 3.89 10.87 0.47
CA PHE A 63 3.52 10.17 1.70
C PHE A 63 4.50 10.42 2.86
N VAL A 64 5.75 10.74 2.55
CA VAL A 64 6.84 10.91 3.54
C VAL A 64 7.17 12.38 3.85
N VAL A 65 6.40 13.31 3.30
CA VAL A 65 6.54 14.78 3.46
C VAL A 65 5.56 15.31 4.48
#